data_AF-A0A353RYU2-F1
#
_entry.id   AF-A0A353RYU2-F1
#
_cell.length_a   1.000
_cell.length_b   1.000
_cell.length_c   1.000
_cell.angle_alpha   90.00
_cell.angle_beta   90.00
_cell.angle_gamma   90.00
#
_symmetry.space_group_name_H-M   'P 1'
#
loop_
_entity.id
_entity.type
_entity.pdbx_description
1 polymer ?
#
loop_
_entity_poly.entity_id
_entity_poly.type
_entity_poly.pdbx_seq_one_letter_code
_entity_poly.pdbx_strand_id
1 'polypeptide(L)' 'MTPQAIVSLCKAAAIFSIVAGGYGMILCVPYIMSTSIYVIAAASLPFIAGSVLVAGGLTSYTILLQK' A
#
# COMPACT_ATOMS: atom_id res chain seq x y z
N MET A 1 26.10 -9.26 -4.19
CA MET A 1 25.24 -8.06 -4.25
C MET A 1 25.90 -6.99 -3.39
N THR A 2 26.24 -5.83 -3.97
CA THR A 2 26.80 -4.72 -3.19
C THR A 2 25.71 -4.15 -2.28
N PRO A 3 26.04 -3.68 -1.06
CA PRO A 3 25.05 -3.18 -0.09
C PRO A 3 24.22 -2.00 -0.63
N GLN A 4 24.80 -1.22 -1.54
CA GLN A 4 24.16 -0.08 -2.20
C GLN A 4 23.00 -0.50 -3.12
N ALA A 5 23.14 -1.64 -3.83
CA ALA A 5 22.11 -2.14 -4.73
C ALA A 5 20.85 -2.59 -3.96
N ILE A 6 21.04 -3.18 -2.77
CA ILE A 6 19.95 -3.66 -1.92
C ILE A 6 19.12 -2.49 -1.40
N VAL A 7 19.77 -1.40 -0.96
CA VAL A 7 19.07 -0.19 -0.48
C VAL A 7 18.25 0.46 -1.59
N SER A 8 18.80 0.53 -2.81
CA SER A 8 18.07 1.07 -3.97
C SER A 8 16.84 0.22 -4.32
N LEU A 9 16.97 -1.11 -4.28
CA LEU A 9 15.87 -2.05 -4.46
C LEU A 9 14.78 -1.90 -3.39
N CYS A 10 15.17 -1.78 -2.12
CA CYS A 10 14.23 -1.59 -1.02
C CYS A 10 13.49 -0.23 -1.12
N LYS A 11 14.17 0.84 -1.56
CA LYS A 11 13.52 2.14 -1.82
C LYS A 11 12.51 2.03 -2.95
N ALA A 12 12.86 1.38 -4.06
CA ALA A 12 11.94 1.14 -5.18
C ALA A 12 10.73 0.30 -4.74
N ALA A 13 10.95 -0.78 -3.98
CA ALA A 13 9.89 -1.62 -3.44
C ALA A 13 8.96 -0.86 -2.48
N ALA A 14 9.51 0.00 -1.62
CA ALA A 14 8.71 0.80 -0.69
C ALA A 14 7.79 1.79 -1.44
N ILE A 15 8.29 2.46 -2.48
CA ILE A 15 7.49 3.33 -3.35
C ILE A 15 6.41 2.50 -4.06
N PHE A 16 6.76 1.31 -4.56
CA PHE A 16 5.81 0.43 -5.23
C PHE A 16 4.68 -0.02 -4.30
N SER A 17 4.99 -0.36 -3.04
CA SER A 17 3.99 -0.71 -2.03
C SER A 17 3.04 0.45 -1.70
N ILE A 18 3.56 1.68 -1.64
CA ILE A 18 2.72 2.88 -1.42
C ILE A 18 1.77 3.09 -2.61
N VAL A 19 2.27 3.02 -3.84
CA VAL A 19 1.47 3.22 -5.05
C VAL A 19 0.44 2.10 -5.22
N ALA A 20 0.86 0.84 -5.08
CA ALA A 20 -0.02 -0.32 -5.19
C ALA A 20 -1.11 -0.33 -4.11
N GLY A 21 -0.74 -0.01 -2.85
CA GLY A 21 -1.69 0.09 -1.75
C GLY A 21 -2.69 1.24 -1.94
N GLY A 22 -2.20 2.42 -2.34
CA GLY A 22 -3.07 3.57 -2.63
C GLY A 22 -4.03 3.31 -3.79
N TYR A 23 -3.56 2.66 -4.86
CA TYR A 23 -4.41 2.28 -5.99
C TYR A 23 -5.49 1.27 -5.57
N GLY A 24 -5.15 0.28 -4.74
CA GLY A 24 -6.11 -0.67 -4.18
C GLY A 24 -7.19 0.01 -3.35
N MET A 25 -6.83 1.03 -2.56
CA MET A 25 -7.80 1.81 -1.78
C MET A 25 -8.72 2.66 -2.66
N ILE A 26 -8.20 3.29 -3.71
CA ILE A 26 -9.00 4.08 -4.67
C ILE A 26 -10.03 3.20 -5.37
N LEU A 27 -9.64 1.99 -5.76
CA LEU A 27 -10.56 1.02 -6.37
C LEU A 27 -11.69 0.58 -5.43
N CYS A 28 -11.54 0.71 -4.11
CA CYS A 28 -12.59 0.39 -3.14
C CYS A 28 -13.68 1.48 -3.03
N VAL A 29 -13.37 2.73 -3.40
CA VAL A 29 -14.30 3.88 -3.33
C VAL A 29 -15.63 3.64 -4.05
N PRO A 30 -15.68 3.14 -5.30
CA PRO A 30 -16.96 2.87 -5.98
C PRO A 30 -17.79 1.77 -5.29
N TYR A 31 -17.16 0.81 -4.62
CA TYR A 31 -17.87 -0.28 -3.94
C TYR A 31 -18.48 0.16 -2.61
N ILE A 32 -17.89 1.15 -1.94
CA ILE A 32 -18.45 1.79 -0.74
C ILE A 32 -19.75 2.57 -1.07
N MET A 33 -19.87 3.10 -2.28
CA MET A 33 -21.07 3.81 -2.75
C MET A 33 -22.24 2.87 -3.14
N SER A 34 -22.05 1.56 -3.02
CA SER A 34 -23.08 0.55 -3.32
C SER A 34 -24.12 0.45 -2.20
N THR A 35 -25.38 0.15 -2.53
CA THR A 35 -26.48 -0.07 -1.56
C THR A 35 -26.49 -1.48 -0.97
N SER A 36 -25.63 -2.39 -1.44
CA SER A 36 -25.54 -3.76 -0.93
C SER A 36 -24.49 -3.88 0.18
N ILE A 37 -24.93 -4.27 1.38
CA ILE A 37 -24.08 -4.50 2.56
C ILE A 37 -22.98 -5.53 2.27
N TYR A 38 -23.27 -6.54 1.45
CA TYR A 38 -22.31 -7.58 1.09
C TYR A 38 -21.11 -7.01 0.30
N VAL A 39 -21.39 -6.07 -0.61
CA VAL A 39 -20.37 -5.43 -1.45
C VAL A 39 -19.51 -4.46 -0.62
N ILE A 40 -20.13 -3.73 0.31
CA ILE A 40 -19.43 -2.85 1.25
C ILE A 40 -18.50 -3.66 2.17
N ALA A 41 -18.99 -4.78 2.72
CA ALA A 41 -18.19 -5.66 3.56
C ALA A 41 -17.00 -6.25 2.78
N ALA A 42 -17.23 -6.74 1.56
CA ALA A 42 -16.18 -7.25 0.70
C ALA A 42 -15.15 -6.18 0.30
N ALA A 43 -15.55 -4.92 0.16
CA ALA A 43 -14.66 -3.79 -0.17
C ALA A 43 -13.81 -3.30 1.02
N SER A 44 -14.24 -3.56 2.26
CA SER A 44 -13.49 -3.15 3.46
C SER A 44 -12.16 -3.91 3.60
N LEU A 45 -12.12 -5.20 3.21
CA LEU A 45 -10.91 -6.03 3.26
C LEU A 45 -9.77 -5.50 2.37
N PRO A 46 -9.97 -5.23 1.06
CA PRO A 46 -8.93 -4.66 0.21
C PRO A 46 -8.55 -3.23 0.63
N PHE A 47 -9.47 -2.45 1.22
CA PHE A 47 -9.14 -1.14 1.77
C PHE A 47 -8.18 -1.23 2.97
N ILE A 48 -8.42 -2.17 3.90
CA ILE A 48 -7.52 -2.43 5.04
C ILE A 48 -6.18 -2.99 4.56
N ALA A 49 -6.20 -3.93 3.61
CA ALA A 49 -4.96 -4.45 3.04
C ALA A 49 -4.13 -3.35 2.37
N GLY A 50 -4.78 -2.46 1.61
CA GLY A 50 -4.14 -1.30 0.99
C GLY A 50 -3.56 -0.32 2.01
N SER A 51 -4.29 -0.01 3.09
CA SER A 51 -3.81 0.91 4.12
C SER A 51 -2.62 0.36 4.89
N VAL A 52 -2.59 -0.95 5.18
CA VAL A 52 -1.42 -1.63 5.76
C VAL A 52 -0.23 -1.60 4.80
N LEU A 53 -0.45 -1.80 3.49
CA LEU A 53 0.62 -1.75 2.48
C LEU A 53 1.24 -0.36 2.38
N VAL A 54 0.40 0.69 2.38
CA VAL A 54 0.84 2.09 2.36
C VAL A 54 1.61 2.42 3.64
N ALA A 55 1.07 2.09 4.82
CA ALA A 55 1.72 2.35 6.09
C ALA A 55 3.07 1.63 6.20
N GLY A 56 3.13 0.35 5.84
CA GLY A 56 4.37 -0.43 5.83
C GLY A 56 5.40 0.11 4.84
N GLY A 57 4.96 0.52 3.65
CA GLY A 57 5.80 1.15 2.63
C GLY A 57 6.38 2.48 3.10
N LEU A 58 5.55 3.36 3.69
CA LEU A 58 5.97 4.66 4.21
C LEU A 58 6.97 4.53 5.36
N THR A 59 6.70 3.61 6.29
CA THR A 59 7.57 3.36 7.45
C THR A 59 8.93 2.82 6.99
N SER A 60 8.92 1.84 6.08
CA SER A 60 10.15 1.27 5.50
C SER A 60 10.95 2.32 4.72
N TYR A 61 10.28 3.14 3.92
CA TYR A 61 10.93 4.23 3.16
C TYR A 61 11.56 5.26 4.09
N THR A 62 10.87 5.65 5.17
CA THR A 62 11.37 6.60 6.16
C THR A 62 12.62 6.07 6.87
N ILE A 63 12.61 4.80 7.28
CA ILE A 63 13.77 4.16 7.93
C ILE A 63 14.97 4.09 6.97
N LEU A 64 14.73 3.80 5.68
CA LEU A 64 15.76 3.74 4.64
C LEU A 64 16.24 5.11 4.16
N LEU A 65 15.54 6.19 4.52
CA LEU A 65 15.94 7.57 4.26
C LEU A 65 16.80 8.16 5.39
N GLN A 66 16.60 7.69 6.62
CA GLN A 66 17.33 8.13 7.82
C GLN A 66 18.71 7.46 7.97
N LYS A 67 19.08 6.56 7.06
CA LYS A 67 20.32 5.78 7.08
C LYS A 67 21.17 6.08 5.86
#